data_AF-A0A3B9SQV7-F1
#
_entry.id   AF-A0A3B9SQV7-F1
#
_cell.length_a   1.000
_cell.length_b   1.000
_cell.length_c   1.000
_cell.angle_alpha   90.00
_cell.angle_beta   90.00
_cell.angle_gamma   90.00
#
_symmetry.space_group_name_H-M   'P 1'
#
loop_
_entity.id
_entity.type
_entity.pdbx_description
1 polymer ?
#
loop_
_entity_poly.entity_id
_entity_poly.type
_entity_poly.pdbx_seq_one_letter_code
_entity_poly.pdbx_strand_id
1 'polypeptide(L)'
;MTDLLWPAWLDDVWAKSPLEDDKPGESLALHTWQVLQRLSELVVLRPDLPQVVGFPGLWEALFWACWLHDFGKATRGFQAFLRGGPRWAHRHEVLSLAFVDWLGETIGAEEAMWVAAGIVFHHKDAREITLRYLGPGEVHADVLKSMADDVEDLTLEGLWRWLCECSPSWIQSLSLRYAVRQPVLPPLEEAVGVFRRHAAASIRSRLFDLRRWERRLTAPKNLVVAALALRGHITISDHTASAHAGSAPGLPLVKPDDLLARWGLSEASIYPHQRACLHAEGSAILVAPTGSGKTEAALLWAYAQANSGNLPRLYYTLPYQASMNAMYDRLQKTFPGCVGLEHSRSVLALYRRLLEDNYDRREAARLARWEKNLARLHYYPVRVLSPYQMLKGPYRIKGYEALLTDFFGGVFVFDEV
;
A
#
# COMPACT_ATOMS: atom_id res chain seq x y z
N MET A 1 -0.29 -27.54 3.51
CA MET A 1 -0.70 -26.38 2.71
C MET A 1 -2.20 -26.53 2.52
N THR A 2 -3.01 -25.63 3.07
CA THR A 2 -4.44 -25.59 2.76
C THR A 2 -4.60 -25.06 1.33
N ASP A 3 -5.39 -25.74 0.51
CA ASP A 3 -5.71 -25.26 -0.83
C ASP A 3 -6.39 -23.89 -0.74
N LEU A 4 -5.85 -22.92 -1.49
CA LEU A 4 -6.44 -21.59 -1.59
C LEU A 4 -7.76 -21.70 -2.35
N LEU A 5 -8.87 -21.42 -1.68
CA LEU A 5 -10.18 -21.42 -2.33
C LEU A 5 -10.28 -20.22 -3.27
N TRP A 6 -10.55 -20.45 -4.55
CA TRP A 6 -10.60 -19.43 -5.58
C TRP A 6 -12.01 -19.30 -6.18
N PRO A 7 -12.56 -18.09 -6.33
CA PRO A 7 -13.90 -17.87 -6.89
C PRO A 7 -13.88 -17.94 -8.42
N ALA A 8 -13.61 -19.11 -9.01
CA ALA A 8 -13.51 -19.26 -10.48
C ALA A 8 -14.78 -18.81 -11.23
N TRP A 9 -15.94 -18.81 -10.56
CA TRP A 9 -17.21 -18.28 -11.10
C TRP A 9 -17.23 -16.75 -11.29
N LEU A 10 -16.19 -16.03 -10.87
CA LEU A 10 -16.01 -14.60 -11.06
C LEU A 10 -14.82 -14.25 -11.98
N ASP A 11 -14.18 -15.23 -12.64
CA ASP A 11 -13.00 -14.94 -13.48
C ASP A 11 -13.32 -13.99 -14.66
N ASP A 12 -14.58 -13.96 -15.11
CA ASP A 12 -15.07 -13.02 -16.12
C ASP A 12 -15.44 -11.63 -15.57
N VAL A 13 -15.40 -11.41 -14.26
CA VAL A 13 -15.58 -10.08 -13.67
C VAL A 13 -14.21 -9.43 -13.53
N TRP A 14 -13.90 -8.47 -14.39
CA TRP A 14 -12.56 -7.90 -14.49
C TRP A 14 -12.36 -6.68 -13.58
N ALA A 15 -11.17 -6.54 -13.02
CA ALA A 15 -10.69 -5.31 -12.38
C ALA A 15 -9.93 -4.41 -13.36
N LYS A 16 -9.25 -5.00 -14.36
CA LYS A 16 -8.45 -4.29 -15.37
C LYS A 16 -8.63 -4.89 -16.76
N SER A 17 -8.51 -4.04 -17.78
CA SER A 17 -8.46 -4.47 -19.18
C SER A 17 -7.20 -5.31 -19.47
N PRO A 18 -7.23 -6.15 -20.52
CA PRO A 18 -6.05 -6.88 -20.97
C PRO A 18 -4.83 -5.98 -21.21
N LEU A 19 -3.64 -6.47 -20.86
CA LEU A 19 -2.37 -5.81 -21.21
C LEU A 19 -1.94 -6.10 -22.66
N GLU A 20 -2.46 -7.19 -23.23
CA GLU A 20 -2.22 -7.66 -24.60
C GLU A 20 -3.58 -7.99 -25.22
N ASP A 21 -3.79 -7.67 -26.49
CA ASP A 21 -5.09 -7.79 -27.16
C ASP A 21 -5.65 -9.23 -27.17
N ASP A 22 -4.78 -10.25 -27.07
CA ASP A 22 -5.15 -11.67 -27.11
C ASP A 22 -5.30 -12.33 -25.73
N LYS A 23 -5.19 -11.58 -24.63
CA LYS A 23 -5.32 -12.11 -23.27
C LYS A 23 -6.61 -11.66 -22.58
N PRO A 24 -7.17 -12.44 -21.64
CA PRO A 24 -8.26 -11.96 -20.82
C PRO A 24 -7.82 -10.79 -19.93
N GLY A 25 -8.78 -9.97 -19.51
CA GLY A 25 -8.54 -8.94 -18.50
C GLY A 25 -8.15 -9.58 -17.16
N GLU A 26 -7.58 -8.76 -16.29
CA GLU A 26 -7.25 -9.19 -14.94
C GLU A 26 -8.55 -9.31 -14.13
N SER A 27 -8.84 -10.50 -13.58
CA SER A 27 -10.06 -10.72 -12.80
C SER A 27 -10.05 -9.93 -11.49
N LEU A 28 -11.24 -9.61 -10.99
CA LEU A 28 -11.44 -8.91 -9.72
C LEU A 28 -10.82 -9.68 -8.55
N ALA A 29 -10.93 -11.02 -8.58
CA ALA A 29 -10.32 -11.90 -7.59
C ALA A 29 -8.79 -11.84 -7.66
N LEU A 30 -8.18 -11.86 -8.86
CA LEU A 30 -6.73 -11.78 -9.03
C LEU A 30 -6.16 -10.46 -8.51
N HIS A 31 -6.78 -9.33 -8.89
CA HIS A 31 -6.36 -8.01 -8.38
C HIS A 31 -6.46 -7.95 -6.86
N THR A 32 -7.61 -8.37 -6.31
CA THR A 32 -7.85 -8.32 -4.85
C THR A 32 -6.86 -9.20 -4.09
N TRP A 33 -6.52 -10.38 -4.61
CA TRP A 33 -5.48 -11.23 -4.03
C TRP A 33 -4.12 -10.53 -4.00
N GLN A 34 -3.69 -9.90 -5.10
CA GLN A 34 -2.43 -9.15 -5.16
C GLN A 34 -2.41 -7.96 -4.18
N VAL A 35 -3.53 -7.24 -4.04
CA VAL A 35 -3.69 -6.15 -3.06
C VAL A 35 -3.54 -6.68 -1.63
N LEU A 36 -4.17 -7.82 -1.32
CA LEU A 36 -4.12 -8.43 0.01
C LEU A 36 -2.76 -9.08 0.32
N GLN A 37 -2.07 -9.65 -0.67
CA GLN A 37 -0.67 -10.08 -0.53
C GLN A 37 0.22 -8.89 -0.16
N ARG A 38 0.05 -7.75 -0.83
CA ARG A 38 0.82 -6.56 -0.48
C ARG A 38 0.46 -6.04 0.91
N LEU A 39 -0.82 -6.05 1.26
CA LEU A 39 -1.27 -5.65 2.60
C LEU A 39 -0.61 -6.54 3.66
N SER A 40 -0.59 -7.87 3.50
CA SER A 40 -0.03 -8.79 4.51
C SER A 40 1.47 -8.54 4.76
N GLU A 41 2.24 -8.25 3.70
CA GLU A 41 3.64 -7.83 3.83
C GLU A 41 3.78 -6.54 4.65
N LEU A 42 2.89 -5.56 4.44
CA LEU A 42 2.89 -4.31 5.20
C LEU A 42 2.46 -4.50 6.66
N VAL A 43 1.55 -5.42 6.95
CA VAL A 43 1.16 -5.79 8.32
C VAL A 43 2.37 -6.41 9.05
N VAL A 44 3.06 -7.37 8.42
CA VAL A 44 4.26 -8.01 8.99
C VAL A 44 5.36 -6.99 9.29
N LEU A 45 5.48 -5.95 8.46
CA LEU A 45 6.47 -4.90 8.66
C LEU A 45 6.16 -4.02 9.89
N ARG A 46 4.90 -3.93 10.33
CA ARG A 46 4.47 -2.99 11.39
C ARG A 46 3.38 -3.58 12.29
N PRO A 47 3.57 -4.76 12.92
CA PRO A 47 2.50 -5.45 13.64
C PRO A 47 1.84 -4.58 14.71
N ASP A 48 2.61 -3.73 15.39
CA ASP A 48 2.17 -2.89 16.51
C ASP A 48 1.57 -1.52 16.09
N LEU A 49 1.47 -1.23 14.78
CA LEU A 49 0.92 0.04 14.30
C LEU A 49 -0.50 0.34 14.86
N PRO A 50 -1.45 -0.61 14.92
CA PRO A 50 -2.80 -0.35 15.44
C PRO A 50 -2.77 0.20 16.88
N GLN A 51 -1.89 -0.32 17.72
CA GLN A 51 -1.70 0.12 19.10
C GLN A 51 -1.08 1.51 19.14
N VAL A 52 -0.06 1.77 18.32
CA VAL A 52 0.62 3.08 18.29
C VAL A 52 -0.33 4.20 17.84
N VAL A 53 -1.20 3.93 16.87
CA VAL A 53 -2.17 4.94 16.39
C VAL A 53 -3.46 4.97 17.20
N GLY A 54 -3.61 4.11 18.20
CA GLY A 54 -4.78 4.04 19.07
C GLY A 54 -6.06 3.59 18.35
N PHE A 55 -5.94 2.78 17.29
CA PHE A 55 -7.07 2.14 16.61
C PHE A 55 -6.77 0.64 16.42
N PRO A 56 -7.09 -0.23 17.40
CA PRO A 56 -6.80 -1.66 17.34
C PRO A 56 -7.38 -2.38 16.11
N GLY A 57 -8.52 -1.91 15.59
CA GLY A 57 -9.18 -2.46 14.40
C GLY A 57 -8.56 -2.06 13.06
N LEU A 58 -7.42 -1.37 13.03
CA LEU A 58 -6.81 -0.84 11.80
C LEU A 58 -6.58 -1.93 10.73
N TRP A 59 -5.99 -3.07 11.11
CA TRP A 59 -5.68 -4.13 10.16
C TRP A 59 -6.91 -4.85 9.63
N GLU A 60 -7.92 -5.05 10.49
CA GLU A 60 -9.21 -5.61 10.07
C GLU A 60 -9.94 -4.66 9.11
N ALA A 61 -9.97 -3.36 9.42
CA ALA A 61 -10.57 -2.36 8.55
C ALA A 61 -9.85 -2.27 7.20
N LEU A 62 -8.52 -2.33 7.19
CA LEU A 62 -7.73 -2.36 5.95
C LEU A 62 -7.98 -3.62 5.13
N PHE A 63 -8.05 -4.79 5.75
CA PHE A 63 -8.32 -6.04 5.06
C PHE A 63 -9.66 -5.97 4.33
N TRP A 64 -10.73 -5.60 5.03
CA TRP A 64 -12.07 -5.52 4.44
C TRP A 64 -12.20 -4.37 3.44
N ALA A 65 -11.51 -3.24 3.66
CA ALA A 65 -11.44 -2.17 2.67
C ALA A 65 -10.76 -2.65 1.38
N CYS A 66 -9.61 -3.32 1.48
CA CYS A 66 -8.90 -3.90 0.33
C CYS A 66 -9.75 -4.96 -0.38
N TRP A 67 -10.48 -5.80 0.36
CA TRP A 67 -11.38 -6.79 -0.22
C TRP A 67 -12.49 -6.15 -1.05
N LEU A 68 -13.14 -5.11 -0.50
CA LEU A 68 -14.35 -4.52 -1.08
C LEU A 68 -14.09 -3.35 -2.03
N HIS A 69 -12.91 -2.72 -2.04
CA HIS A 69 -12.68 -1.42 -2.71
C HIS A 69 -13.11 -1.38 -4.18
N ASP A 70 -12.95 -2.50 -4.88
CA ASP A 70 -13.23 -2.66 -6.30
C ASP A 70 -14.53 -3.41 -6.61
N PHE A 71 -15.35 -3.78 -5.62
CA PHE A 71 -16.61 -4.48 -5.87
C PHE A 71 -17.55 -3.66 -6.78
N GLY A 72 -17.50 -2.33 -6.71
CA GLY A 72 -18.25 -1.46 -7.61
C GLY A 72 -17.83 -1.54 -9.09
N LYS A 73 -16.73 -2.24 -9.43
CA LYS A 73 -16.37 -2.55 -10.83
C LYS A 73 -17.26 -3.64 -11.42
N ALA A 74 -18.06 -4.33 -10.61
CA ALA A 74 -18.94 -5.42 -11.03
C ALA A 74 -20.21 -4.98 -11.80
N THR A 75 -20.43 -3.67 -11.98
CA THR A 75 -21.54 -3.16 -12.80
C THR A 75 -21.36 -3.53 -14.28
N ARG A 76 -22.46 -3.76 -15.00
CA ARG A 76 -22.43 -3.98 -16.46
C ARG A 76 -21.72 -2.85 -17.19
N GLY A 77 -22.00 -1.60 -16.82
CA GLY A 77 -21.39 -0.42 -17.43
C GLY A 77 -19.87 -0.36 -17.27
N PHE A 78 -19.34 -0.67 -16.08
CA PHE A 78 -17.89 -0.74 -15.86
C PHE A 78 -17.25 -1.93 -16.59
N GLN A 79 -17.90 -3.10 -16.56
CA GLN A 79 -17.43 -4.30 -17.25
C GLN A 79 -17.41 -4.12 -18.78
N ALA A 80 -18.39 -3.41 -19.34
CA ALA A 80 -18.40 -3.04 -20.75
C ALA A 80 -17.27 -2.06 -21.08
N PHE A 81 -17.04 -1.06 -20.22
CA PHE A 81 -15.92 -0.11 -20.38
C PHE A 81 -14.56 -0.80 -20.43
N LEU A 82 -14.30 -1.78 -19.54
CA LEU A 82 -13.05 -2.56 -19.56
C LEU A 82 -12.86 -3.38 -20.85
N ARG A 83 -13.94 -3.65 -21.58
CA ARG A 83 -13.97 -4.41 -22.84
C ARG A 83 -14.02 -3.50 -24.08
N GLY A 84 -13.63 -2.23 -23.95
CA GLY A 84 -13.61 -1.27 -25.06
C GLY A 84 -14.95 -0.57 -25.32
N GLY A 85 -15.93 -0.75 -24.42
CA GLY A 85 -17.20 -0.03 -24.45
C GLY A 85 -17.07 1.45 -24.09
N PRO A 86 -18.21 2.18 -24.00
CA PRO A 86 -18.21 3.60 -23.70
C PRO A 86 -17.66 3.89 -22.30
N ARG A 87 -17.16 5.11 -22.12
CA ARG A 87 -16.64 5.58 -20.83
C ARG A 87 -17.72 5.50 -19.74
N TRP A 88 -17.44 4.78 -18.66
CA TRP A 88 -18.27 4.78 -17.47
C TRP A 88 -18.01 6.03 -16.63
N ALA A 89 -19.05 6.83 -16.37
CA ALA A 89 -18.93 8.18 -15.81
C ALA A 89 -18.82 8.22 -14.27
N HIS A 90 -19.03 7.09 -13.60
CA HIS A 90 -19.13 7.00 -12.15
C HIS A 90 -17.82 6.51 -11.51
N ARG A 91 -17.83 6.43 -10.17
CA ARG A 91 -16.71 6.02 -9.33
C ARG A 91 -17.05 4.66 -8.72
N HIS A 92 -16.24 3.65 -9.01
CA HIS A 92 -16.51 2.28 -8.56
C HIS A 92 -16.41 2.22 -7.03
N GLU A 93 -15.48 2.99 -6.45
CA GLU A 93 -15.27 3.05 -5.01
C GLU A 93 -16.49 3.59 -4.24
N VAL A 94 -17.39 4.33 -4.90
CA VAL A 94 -18.63 4.82 -4.28
C VAL A 94 -19.68 3.72 -4.23
N LEU A 95 -19.81 2.91 -5.29
CA LEU A 95 -20.71 1.75 -5.27
C LEU A 95 -20.21 0.66 -4.33
N SER A 96 -18.89 0.48 -4.23
CA SER A 96 -18.26 -0.45 -3.30
C SER A 96 -18.71 -0.25 -1.83
N LEU A 97 -19.13 0.96 -1.45
CA LEU A 97 -19.66 1.26 -0.12
C LEU A 97 -20.94 0.49 0.24
N ALA A 98 -21.75 0.08 -0.74
CA ALA A 98 -22.97 -0.68 -0.47
C ALA A 98 -22.68 -2.06 0.12
N PHE A 99 -21.55 -2.66 -0.25
CA PHE A 99 -21.18 -4.01 0.20
C PHE A 99 -20.65 -4.05 1.64
N VAL A 100 -20.36 -2.89 2.25
CA VAL A 100 -19.98 -2.81 3.67
C VAL A 100 -21.13 -3.27 4.57
N ASP A 101 -22.38 -3.17 4.12
CA ASP A 101 -23.56 -3.64 4.86
C ASP A 101 -23.52 -5.15 5.12
N TRP A 102 -22.89 -5.94 4.24
CA TRP A 102 -22.74 -7.39 4.43
C TRP A 102 -21.85 -7.76 5.61
N LEU A 103 -20.95 -6.86 6.03
CA LEU A 103 -20.05 -7.07 7.16
C LEU A 103 -20.64 -6.61 8.49
N GLY A 104 -21.92 -6.21 8.54
CA GLY A 104 -22.55 -5.60 9.72
C GLY A 104 -22.51 -6.46 11.00
N GLU A 105 -22.49 -7.78 10.87
CA GLU A 105 -22.33 -8.71 12.02
C GLU A 105 -20.86 -9.08 12.29
N THR A 106 -19.96 -8.81 11.34
CA THR A 106 -18.53 -9.09 11.45
C THR A 106 -17.78 -7.99 12.20
N ILE A 107 -18.07 -6.73 11.84
CA ILE A 107 -17.34 -5.55 12.31
C ILE A 107 -18.29 -4.53 12.95
N GLY A 108 -17.78 -3.77 13.93
CA GLY A 108 -18.56 -2.75 14.62
C GLY A 108 -18.79 -1.50 13.76
N ALA A 109 -19.60 -0.58 14.29
CA ALA A 109 -19.93 0.68 13.59
C ALA A 109 -18.71 1.57 13.36
N GLU A 110 -17.75 1.56 14.29
CA GLU A 110 -16.49 2.30 14.12
C GLU A 110 -15.67 1.67 12.99
N GLU A 111 -15.37 0.37 13.03
CA GLU A 111 -14.63 -0.31 11.97
C GLU A 111 -15.31 -0.17 10.61
N ALA A 112 -16.64 -0.26 10.54
CA ALA A 112 -17.40 -0.04 9.30
C ALA A 112 -17.20 1.37 8.72
N MET A 113 -17.02 2.40 9.58
CA MET A 113 -16.66 3.76 9.16
C MET A 113 -15.25 3.79 8.56
N TRP A 114 -14.30 3.10 9.18
CA TRP A 114 -12.92 3.02 8.71
C TRP A 114 -12.80 2.21 7.41
N VAL A 115 -13.54 1.11 7.27
CA VAL A 115 -13.65 0.35 6.02
C VAL A 115 -14.20 1.24 4.90
N ALA A 116 -15.31 1.94 5.17
CA ALA A 116 -15.90 2.86 4.20
C ALA A 116 -14.95 3.99 3.81
N ALA A 117 -14.21 4.57 4.77
CA ALA A 117 -13.22 5.61 4.52
C ALA A 117 -12.06 5.09 3.63
N GLY A 118 -11.56 3.89 3.93
CA GLY A 118 -10.52 3.23 3.13
C GLY A 118 -10.98 3.01 1.70
N ILE A 119 -12.18 2.45 1.52
CA ILE A 119 -12.79 2.22 0.22
C ILE A 119 -12.97 3.53 -0.54
N VAL A 120 -13.70 4.52 -0.04
CA VAL A 120 -14.11 5.64 -0.92
C VAL A 120 -13.00 6.67 -1.17
N PHE A 121 -11.97 6.73 -0.31
CA PHE A 121 -10.90 7.72 -0.44
C PHE A 121 -9.58 7.19 -1.03
N HIS A 122 -9.49 5.91 -1.43
CA HIS A 122 -8.26 5.34 -1.99
C HIS A 122 -7.83 5.99 -3.31
N HIS A 123 -8.78 6.49 -4.11
CA HIS A 123 -8.46 7.21 -5.35
C HIS A 123 -8.65 8.73 -5.25
N LYS A 124 -9.69 9.20 -4.54
CA LYS A 124 -10.14 10.60 -4.56
C LYS A 124 -10.27 11.18 -3.16
N ASP A 125 -10.08 12.49 -3.05
CA ASP A 125 -10.25 13.20 -1.78
C ASP A 125 -11.74 13.39 -1.46
N ALA A 126 -12.03 13.56 -0.17
CA ALA A 126 -13.39 13.74 0.34
C ALA A 126 -14.15 14.90 -0.33
N ARG A 127 -13.45 15.99 -0.67
CA ARG A 127 -14.05 17.12 -1.41
C ARG A 127 -14.56 16.71 -2.79
N GLU A 128 -13.81 15.90 -3.53
CA GLU A 128 -14.20 15.47 -4.88
C GLU A 128 -15.39 14.50 -4.82
N ILE A 129 -15.37 13.54 -3.89
CA ILE A 129 -16.49 12.62 -3.66
C ILE A 129 -17.75 13.39 -3.25
N THR A 130 -17.63 14.33 -2.30
CA THR A 130 -18.74 15.16 -1.83
C THR A 130 -19.35 15.97 -2.97
N LEU A 131 -18.54 16.61 -3.81
CA LEU A 131 -19.03 17.42 -4.92
C LEU A 131 -19.82 16.58 -5.94
N ARG A 132 -19.44 15.33 -6.16
CA ARG A 132 -20.07 14.45 -7.16
C ARG A 132 -21.33 13.75 -6.67
N TYR A 133 -21.40 13.42 -5.38
CA TYR A 133 -22.42 12.50 -4.85
C TYR A 133 -23.25 13.04 -3.68
N LEU A 134 -22.88 14.19 -3.09
CA LEU A 134 -23.59 14.79 -1.96
C LEU A 134 -24.12 16.21 -2.25
N GLY A 135 -24.29 16.57 -3.52
CA GLY A 135 -24.90 17.84 -3.92
C GLY A 135 -26.40 17.91 -3.60
N PRO A 136 -27.01 19.12 -3.59
CA PRO A 136 -28.46 19.27 -3.42
C PRO A 136 -29.21 18.79 -4.69
N GLY A 137 -30.10 17.80 -4.55
CA GLY A 137 -31.03 17.37 -5.62
C GLY A 137 -31.35 15.87 -5.62
N GLU A 138 -32.50 15.49 -6.20
CA GLU A 138 -32.94 14.10 -6.41
C GLU A 138 -32.02 13.32 -7.36
N VAL A 139 -31.38 14.05 -8.30
CA VAL A 139 -30.48 13.51 -9.33
C VAL A 139 -29.35 12.63 -8.77
N HIS A 140 -28.79 12.96 -7.60
CA HIS A 140 -27.72 12.16 -7.00
C HIS A 140 -28.22 10.83 -6.45
N ALA A 141 -29.45 10.78 -5.92
CA ALA A 141 -30.03 9.53 -5.43
C ALA A 141 -30.35 8.58 -6.59
N ASP A 142 -30.86 9.12 -7.71
CA ASP A 142 -31.13 8.36 -8.93
C ASP A 142 -29.85 7.79 -9.54
N VAL A 143 -28.75 8.55 -9.51
CA VAL A 143 -27.43 8.06 -9.96
C VAL A 143 -26.97 6.88 -9.12
N LEU A 144 -27.04 6.97 -7.78
CA LEU A 144 -26.63 5.87 -6.91
C LEU A 144 -27.51 4.63 -7.10
N LYS A 145 -28.82 4.84 -7.28
CA LYS A 145 -29.77 3.76 -7.57
C LYS A 145 -29.47 3.10 -8.92
N SER A 146 -29.26 3.90 -9.96
CA SER A 146 -28.89 3.40 -11.28
C SER A 146 -27.60 2.59 -11.26
N MET A 147 -26.59 3.02 -10.47
CA MET A 147 -25.35 2.25 -10.30
C MET A 147 -25.60 0.90 -9.60
N ALA A 148 -26.46 0.86 -8.58
CA ALA A 148 -26.77 -0.37 -7.86
C ALA A 148 -27.63 -1.34 -8.71
N ASP A 149 -28.59 -0.81 -9.47
CA ASP A 149 -29.45 -1.58 -10.36
C ASP A 149 -28.66 -2.19 -11.53
N ASP A 150 -27.53 -1.58 -11.92
CA ASP A 150 -26.66 -2.04 -13.02
C ASP A 150 -25.74 -3.23 -12.65
N VAL A 151 -25.73 -3.67 -11.40
CA VAL A 151 -25.08 -4.94 -11.00
C VAL A 151 -26.05 -6.08 -11.25
N GLU A 152 -25.62 -7.20 -11.84
CA GLU A 152 -26.49 -8.36 -12.08
C GLU A 152 -26.69 -9.21 -10.81
N ASP A 153 -27.84 -9.88 -10.67
CA ASP A 153 -28.10 -10.75 -9.51
C ASP A 153 -27.09 -11.89 -9.42
N LEU A 154 -26.80 -12.55 -10.55
CA LEU A 154 -25.78 -13.62 -10.59
C LEU A 154 -24.40 -13.12 -10.16
N THR A 155 -24.05 -11.88 -10.52
CA THR A 155 -22.79 -11.26 -10.07
C THR A 155 -22.83 -10.94 -8.58
N LEU A 156 -23.94 -10.41 -8.05
CA LEU A 156 -24.11 -10.18 -6.60
C LEU A 156 -23.98 -11.47 -5.80
N GLU A 157 -24.63 -12.54 -6.25
CA GLU A 157 -24.52 -13.87 -5.65
C GLU A 157 -23.08 -14.37 -5.69
N GLY A 158 -22.41 -14.22 -6.83
CA GLY A 158 -20.99 -14.57 -6.99
C GLY A 158 -20.08 -13.82 -6.03
N LEU A 159 -20.28 -12.50 -5.86
CA LEU A 159 -19.52 -11.66 -4.93
C LEU A 159 -19.77 -12.04 -3.47
N TRP A 160 -21.02 -12.31 -3.09
CA TRP A 160 -21.38 -12.77 -1.74
C TRP A 160 -20.73 -14.12 -1.44
N ARG A 161 -20.85 -15.08 -2.38
CA ARG A 161 -20.23 -16.42 -2.27
C ARG A 161 -18.72 -16.31 -2.16
N TRP A 162 -18.09 -15.44 -2.94
CA TRP A 162 -16.64 -15.21 -2.84
C TRP A 162 -16.25 -14.73 -1.44
N LEU A 163 -16.97 -13.76 -0.88
CA LEU A 163 -16.70 -13.25 0.46
C LEU A 163 -16.94 -14.33 1.53
N CYS A 164 -18.01 -15.11 1.43
CA CYS A 164 -18.35 -16.18 2.38
C CYS A 164 -17.41 -17.38 2.30
N GLU A 165 -17.18 -17.91 1.10
CA GLU A 165 -16.51 -19.20 0.87
C GLU A 165 -14.98 -19.05 0.84
N CYS A 166 -14.45 -17.94 0.28
CA CYS A 166 -13.01 -17.82 0.04
C CYS A 166 -12.26 -17.01 1.10
N SER A 167 -12.89 -15.99 1.71
CA SER A 167 -12.16 -15.12 2.64
C SER A 167 -11.54 -15.85 3.85
N PRO A 168 -12.15 -16.91 4.45
CA PRO A 168 -11.48 -17.66 5.52
C PRO A 168 -10.16 -18.34 5.07
N SER A 169 -10.16 -18.88 3.85
CA SER A 169 -8.98 -19.52 3.24
C SER A 169 -7.91 -18.47 2.91
N TRP A 170 -8.30 -17.29 2.42
CA TRP A 170 -7.37 -16.21 2.10
C TRP A 170 -6.73 -15.60 3.35
N ILE A 171 -7.52 -15.33 4.41
CA ILE A 171 -7.02 -14.88 5.71
C ILE A 171 -5.99 -15.86 6.27
N GLN A 172 -6.25 -17.16 6.15
CA GLN A 172 -5.30 -18.20 6.57
C GLN A 172 -4.02 -18.19 5.73
N SER A 173 -4.14 -18.19 4.40
CA SER A 173 -2.99 -18.26 3.48
C SER A 173 -2.08 -17.04 3.60
N LEU A 174 -2.65 -15.87 3.93
CA LEU A 174 -1.91 -14.63 4.16
C LEU A 174 -1.39 -14.48 5.60
N SER A 175 -1.60 -15.48 6.46
CA SER A 175 -1.21 -15.45 7.88
C SER A 175 -1.83 -14.29 8.68
N LEU A 176 -3.04 -13.86 8.33
CA LEU A 176 -3.73 -12.70 8.92
C LEU A 176 -4.75 -13.07 10.02
N ARG A 177 -4.82 -14.33 10.45
CA ARG A 177 -5.78 -14.81 11.47
C ARG A 177 -5.70 -14.08 12.82
N TYR A 178 -4.55 -13.52 13.17
CA TYR A 178 -4.38 -12.75 14.41
C TYR A 178 -4.91 -11.31 14.31
N ALA A 179 -5.13 -10.82 13.08
CA ALA A 179 -5.46 -9.43 12.79
C ALA A 179 -6.87 -9.24 12.21
N VAL A 180 -7.50 -10.29 11.68
CA VAL A 180 -8.77 -10.23 10.95
C VAL A 180 -9.69 -11.37 11.39
N ARG A 181 -10.92 -11.03 11.78
CA ARG A 181 -11.96 -12.03 12.10
C ARG A 181 -12.52 -12.67 10.84
N GLN A 182 -12.97 -13.92 10.95
CA GLN A 182 -13.77 -14.53 9.88
C GLN A 182 -15.10 -13.80 9.74
N PRO A 183 -15.61 -13.63 8.51
CA PRO A 183 -16.86 -12.92 8.32
C PRO A 183 -18.04 -13.74 8.83
N VAL A 184 -18.97 -13.04 9.46
CA VAL A 184 -20.34 -13.48 9.71
C VAL A 184 -21.22 -12.64 8.79
N LEU A 185 -21.79 -13.29 7.77
CA LEU A 185 -22.59 -12.64 6.73
C LEU A 185 -24.05 -13.01 6.87
N PRO A 186 -24.97 -12.10 6.51
CA PRO A 186 -26.37 -12.45 6.39
C PRO A 186 -26.57 -13.52 5.30
N PRO A 187 -27.64 -14.34 5.38
CA PRO A 187 -27.99 -15.29 4.33
C PRO A 187 -28.04 -14.63 2.95
N LEU A 188 -27.69 -15.38 1.90
CA LEU A 188 -27.56 -14.85 0.54
C LEU A 188 -28.81 -14.06 0.07
N GLU A 189 -30.00 -14.62 0.26
CA GLU A 189 -31.27 -13.97 -0.12
C GLU A 189 -31.48 -12.64 0.60
N GLU A 190 -31.12 -12.57 1.89
CA GLU A 190 -31.19 -11.35 2.66
C GLU A 190 -30.14 -10.33 2.18
N ALA A 191 -28.90 -10.77 1.95
CA ALA A 191 -27.81 -9.93 1.49
C ALA A 191 -28.11 -9.25 0.14
N VAL A 192 -28.62 -10.03 -0.82
CA VAL A 192 -29.05 -9.54 -2.15
C VAL A 192 -30.27 -8.65 -2.01
N GLY A 193 -31.27 -9.07 -1.23
CA GLY A 193 -32.50 -8.30 -1.02
C GLY A 193 -32.23 -6.93 -0.37
N VAL A 194 -31.36 -6.87 0.64
CA VAL A 194 -30.93 -5.62 1.28
C VAL A 194 -30.17 -4.74 0.30
N PHE A 195 -29.24 -5.31 -0.48
CA PHE A 195 -28.52 -4.55 -1.52
C PHE A 195 -29.50 -3.90 -2.51
N ARG A 196 -30.43 -4.68 -3.07
CA ARG A 196 -31.41 -4.16 -4.04
C ARG A 196 -32.34 -3.08 -3.49
N ARG A 197 -32.76 -3.22 -2.22
CA ARG A 197 -33.67 -2.24 -1.60
C ARG A 197 -32.96 -1.00 -1.07
N HIS A 198 -31.75 -1.14 -0.54
CA HIS A 198 -31.14 -0.12 0.32
C HIS A 198 -29.76 0.38 -0.14
N ALA A 199 -29.10 -0.22 -1.14
CA ALA A 199 -27.73 0.16 -1.52
C ALA A 199 -27.55 1.67 -1.72
N ALA A 200 -28.42 2.32 -2.50
CA ALA A 200 -28.34 3.76 -2.75
C ALA A 200 -28.48 4.60 -1.46
N ALA A 201 -29.39 4.22 -0.56
CA ALA A 201 -29.61 4.89 0.72
C ALA A 201 -28.42 4.68 1.67
N SER A 202 -27.91 3.44 1.75
CA SER A 202 -26.74 3.08 2.54
C SER A 202 -25.49 3.83 2.09
N ILE A 203 -25.21 3.86 0.79
CA ILE A 203 -24.09 4.64 0.22
C ILE A 203 -24.23 6.11 0.64
N ARG A 204 -25.40 6.70 0.43
CA ARG A 204 -25.65 8.12 0.77
C ARG A 204 -25.45 8.40 2.26
N SER A 205 -25.97 7.54 3.13
CA SER A 205 -25.79 7.66 4.59
C SER A 205 -24.31 7.61 4.95
N ARG A 206 -23.58 6.61 4.45
CA ARG A 206 -22.14 6.43 4.70
C ARG A 206 -21.33 7.64 4.23
N LEU A 207 -21.65 8.18 3.06
CA LEU A 207 -21.00 9.40 2.56
C LEU A 207 -21.24 10.62 3.47
N PHE A 208 -22.46 10.79 4.00
CA PHE A 208 -22.76 11.84 4.97
C PHE A 208 -22.01 11.65 6.29
N ASP A 209 -21.96 10.41 6.79
CA ASP A 209 -21.27 10.10 8.03
C ASP A 209 -19.75 10.28 7.89
N LEU A 210 -19.17 9.88 6.76
CA LEU A 210 -17.77 10.12 6.44
C LEU A 210 -17.43 11.61 6.36
N ARG A 211 -18.31 12.42 5.76
CA ARG A 211 -18.15 13.88 5.74
C ARG A 211 -18.17 14.47 7.16
N ARG A 212 -18.98 13.90 8.07
CA ARG A 212 -19.01 14.31 9.48
C ARG A 212 -17.76 13.82 10.22
N TRP A 213 -17.31 12.62 9.94
CA TRP A 213 -16.12 12.00 10.51
C TRP A 213 -14.85 12.75 10.12
N GLU A 214 -14.68 13.13 8.84
CA GLU A 214 -13.56 13.94 8.35
C GLU A 214 -13.42 15.25 9.12
N ARG A 215 -14.53 15.93 9.42
CA ARG A 215 -14.54 17.17 10.22
C ARG A 215 -14.10 16.95 11.66
N ARG A 216 -14.21 15.73 12.20
CA ARG A 216 -13.79 15.36 13.56
C ARG A 216 -12.33 14.90 13.62
N LEU A 217 -11.74 14.51 12.48
CA LEU A 217 -10.32 14.10 12.41
C LEU A 217 -9.35 15.20 12.84
N THR A 218 -9.78 16.43 13.07
CA THR A 218 -8.89 17.52 13.50
C THR A 218 -8.47 17.46 14.97
N ALA A 219 -9.00 16.55 15.80
CA ALA A 219 -8.93 16.72 17.26
C ALA A 219 -8.66 15.45 18.09
N PRO A 220 -7.99 14.42 17.54
CA PRO A 220 -6.72 14.03 18.16
C PRO A 220 -5.63 13.56 17.16
N LYS A 221 -4.35 13.80 17.51
CA LYS A 221 -3.20 13.50 16.63
C LYS A 221 -3.12 12.02 16.20
N ASN A 222 -3.48 11.10 17.09
CA ASN A 222 -3.43 9.66 16.82
C ASN A 222 -4.46 9.24 15.76
N LEU A 223 -5.70 9.77 15.80
CA LEU A 223 -6.70 9.49 14.76
C LEU A 223 -6.30 10.06 13.39
N VAL A 224 -5.62 11.21 13.34
CA VAL A 224 -5.05 11.72 12.08
C VAL A 224 -4.03 10.74 11.53
N VAL A 225 -3.10 10.27 12.38
CA VAL A 225 -2.06 9.32 11.96
C VAL A 225 -2.69 7.99 11.54
N ALA A 226 -3.72 7.51 12.24
CA ALA A 226 -4.48 6.32 11.86
C ALA A 226 -5.16 6.50 10.49
N ALA A 227 -5.78 7.65 10.22
CA ALA A 227 -6.41 7.94 8.93
C ALA A 227 -5.39 8.04 7.78
N LEU A 228 -4.23 8.65 8.05
CA LEU A 228 -3.10 8.67 7.10
C LEU A 228 -2.58 7.26 6.83
N ALA A 229 -2.44 6.44 7.87
CA ALA A 229 -2.04 5.04 7.74
C ALA A 229 -3.06 4.24 6.95
N LEU A 230 -4.36 4.36 7.24
CA LEU A 230 -5.43 3.71 6.49
C LEU A 230 -5.32 4.03 4.99
N ARG A 231 -5.32 5.32 4.65
CA ARG A 231 -5.28 5.74 3.25
C ARG A 231 -3.95 5.36 2.58
N GLY A 232 -2.83 5.50 3.28
CA GLY A 232 -1.51 5.16 2.77
C GLY A 232 -1.36 3.67 2.47
N HIS A 233 -1.78 2.79 3.38
CA HIS A 233 -1.69 1.34 3.18
C HIS A 233 -2.55 0.87 2.00
N ILE A 234 -3.83 1.26 1.93
CA ILE A 234 -4.68 0.84 0.81
C ILE A 234 -4.16 1.37 -0.53
N THR A 235 -3.64 2.61 -0.56
CA THR A 235 -3.05 3.20 -1.77
C THR A 235 -1.78 2.47 -2.20
N ILE A 236 -0.90 2.12 -1.25
CA ILE A 236 0.31 1.34 -1.54
C ILE A 236 -0.07 -0.03 -2.09
N SER A 237 -1.01 -0.72 -1.43
CA SER A 237 -1.45 -2.06 -1.85
C SER A 237 -2.07 -2.05 -3.25
N ASP A 238 -3.01 -1.15 -3.52
CA ASP A 238 -3.66 -1.04 -4.84
C ASP A 238 -2.67 -0.65 -5.95
N HIS A 239 -1.81 0.34 -5.70
CA HIS A 239 -0.83 0.75 -6.71
C HIS A 239 0.23 -0.32 -6.99
N THR A 240 0.65 -1.07 -5.96
CA THR A 240 1.65 -2.15 -6.11
C THR A 240 1.06 -3.32 -6.89
N ALA A 241 -0.18 -3.73 -6.58
CA ALA A 241 -0.92 -4.74 -7.33
C ALA A 241 -1.16 -4.29 -8.78
N SER A 242 -1.59 -3.05 -8.97
CA SER A 242 -1.77 -2.45 -10.30
C SER A 242 -0.52 -2.46 -11.16
N ALA A 243 0.65 -2.25 -10.54
CA ALA A 243 1.92 -2.28 -11.23
C ALA A 243 2.46 -3.70 -11.47
N HIS A 244 1.82 -4.75 -10.94
CA HIS A 244 2.34 -6.12 -10.96
C HIS A 244 3.77 -6.22 -10.38
N ALA A 245 4.03 -5.47 -9.30
CA ALA A 245 5.36 -5.38 -8.71
C ALA A 245 5.84 -6.69 -8.05
N GLY A 246 4.92 -7.63 -7.78
CA GLY A 246 5.22 -8.85 -7.03
C GLY A 246 5.50 -8.55 -5.55
N SER A 247 6.04 -9.55 -4.85
CA SER A 247 6.39 -9.43 -3.44
C SER A 247 7.63 -8.57 -3.22
N ALA A 248 7.54 -7.64 -2.27
CA ALA A 248 8.69 -6.81 -1.95
C ALA A 248 9.83 -7.64 -1.34
N PRO A 249 11.09 -7.29 -1.63
CA PRO A 249 12.22 -7.95 -1.00
C PRO A 249 12.21 -7.64 0.50
N GLY A 250 12.26 -8.69 1.31
CA GLY A 250 12.57 -8.55 2.73
C GLY A 250 14.03 -8.15 2.89
N LEU A 251 14.34 -7.27 3.86
CA LEU A 251 15.71 -7.15 4.32
C LEU A 251 16.06 -8.44 5.05
N PRO A 252 17.13 -9.16 4.66
CA PRO A 252 17.56 -10.33 5.40
C PRO A 252 17.87 -9.92 6.85
N LEU A 253 17.73 -10.87 7.77
CA LEU A 253 18.30 -10.76 9.11
C LEU A 253 19.82 -10.62 8.93
N VAL A 254 20.34 -9.38 8.90
CA VAL A 254 21.77 -9.15 8.76
C VAL A 254 22.32 -8.86 10.14
N LYS A 255 23.07 -9.80 10.72
CA LYS A 255 23.79 -9.52 11.98
C LYS A 255 24.88 -8.47 11.71
N PRO A 256 25.35 -7.74 12.73
CA PRO A 256 26.44 -6.79 12.57
C PRO A 256 27.66 -7.47 11.95
N ASP A 257 27.97 -8.69 12.38
CA ASP A 257 29.08 -9.48 11.84
C ASP A 257 28.95 -9.75 10.34
N ASP A 258 27.71 -9.96 9.83
CA ASP A 258 27.49 -10.16 8.40
C ASP A 258 27.72 -8.87 7.61
N LEU A 259 27.33 -7.71 8.16
CA LEU A 259 27.64 -6.40 7.55
C LEU A 259 29.15 -6.15 7.53
N LEU A 260 29.82 -6.39 8.66
CA LEU A 260 31.26 -6.21 8.80
C LEU A 260 32.00 -7.13 7.82
N ALA A 261 31.63 -8.41 7.74
CA ALA A 261 32.22 -9.36 6.81
C ALA A 261 32.06 -8.93 5.34
N ARG A 262 30.90 -8.39 4.95
CA ARG A 262 30.67 -7.83 3.60
C ARG A 262 31.56 -6.63 3.29
N TRP A 263 31.97 -5.88 4.31
CA TRP A 263 32.90 -4.76 4.17
C TRP A 263 34.37 -5.17 4.33
N GLY A 264 34.66 -6.46 4.57
CA GLY A 264 36.01 -6.94 4.85
C GLY A 264 36.54 -6.46 6.20
N LEU A 265 35.64 -6.17 7.15
CA LEU A 265 35.96 -5.69 8.49
C LEU A 265 35.64 -6.77 9.54
N SER A 266 36.29 -6.66 10.69
CA SER A 266 35.94 -7.37 11.92
C SER A 266 35.61 -6.37 13.03
N GLU A 267 34.93 -6.82 14.08
CA GLU A 267 34.61 -5.96 15.22
C GLU A 267 35.87 -5.39 15.89
N ALA A 268 37.02 -6.07 15.83
CA ALA A 268 38.28 -5.54 16.36
C ALA A 268 38.87 -4.40 15.50
N SER A 269 38.46 -4.30 14.23
CA SER A 269 39.00 -3.36 13.24
C SER A 269 38.17 -2.10 13.04
N ILE A 270 36.94 -2.04 13.58
CA ILE A 270 36.07 -0.86 13.44
C ILE A 270 36.55 0.29 14.33
N TYR A 271 36.36 1.52 13.85
CA TYR A 271 36.71 2.72 14.60
C TYR A 271 35.85 2.85 15.89
N PRO A 272 36.36 3.55 16.92
CA PRO A 272 35.60 3.76 18.16
C PRO A 272 34.21 4.37 17.95
N HIS A 273 34.05 5.28 17.00
CA HIS A 273 32.76 5.89 16.69
C HIS A 273 31.78 4.94 15.99
N GLN A 274 32.27 3.98 15.19
CA GLN A 274 31.44 2.94 14.57
C GLN A 274 30.90 1.99 15.65
N ARG A 275 31.75 1.60 16.61
CA ARG A 275 31.33 0.82 17.78
C ARG A 275 30.31 1.59 18.64
N ALA A 276 30.53 2.89 18.87
CA ALA A 276 29.57 3.71 19.59
C ALA A 276 28.20 3.76 18.90
N CYS A 277 28.16 3.87 17.58
CA CYS A 277 26.93 3.82 16.80
C CYS A 277 26.18 2.49 16.92
N LEU A 278 26.89 1.36 17.02
CA LEU A 278 26.28 0.04 17.20
C LEU A 278 25.53 -0.11 18.54
N HIS A 279 25.85 0.72 19.53
CA HIS A 279 25.22 0.70 20.86
C HIS A 279 24.37 1.95 21.13
N ALA A 280 24.22 2.83 20.15
CA ALA A 280 23.45 4.06 20.32
C ALA A 280 21.96 3.77 20.15
N GLU A 281 21.16 4.12 21.14
CA GLU A 281 19.69 4.05 21.08
C GLU A 281 19.11 5.41 20.68
N GLY A 282 18.10 5.39 19.80
CA GLY A 282 17.42 6.60 19.35
C GLY A 282 18.24 7.41 18.34
N SER A 283 18.16 8.73 18.42
CA SER A 283 18.80 9.63 17.45
C SER A 283 20.25 9.92 17.80
N ALA A 284 21.13 9.96 16.80
CA ALA A 284 22.55 10.26 16.95
C ALA A 284 23.02 11.33 15.95
N ILE A 285 24.01 12.14 16.36
CA ILE A 285 24.74 13.06 15.48
C ILE A 285 26.20 12.60 15.46
N LEU A 286 26.72 12.27 14.28
CA LEU A 286 28.10 11.85 14.09
C LEU A 286 28.88 12.93 13.34
N VAL A 287 29.89 13.49 14.00
CA VAL A 287 30.85 14.41 13.37
C VAL A 287 32.20 13.70 13.28
N ALA A 288 32.61 13.38 12.06
CA ALA A 288 33.89 12.73 11.80
C ALA A 288 34.49 13.19 10.45
N PRO A 289 35.83 13.21 10.31
CA PRO A 289 36.48 13.56 9.05
C PRO A 289 36.02 12.72 7.85
N THR A 290 36.26 13.21 6.64
CA THR A 290 36.04 12.44 5.41
C THR A 290 36.97 11.23 5.38
N GLY A 291 36.47 10.09 4.90
CA GLY A 291 37.23 8.83 4.88
C GLY A 291 37.24 8.06 6.21
N SER A 292 36.66 8.58 7.29
CA SER A 292 36.63 7.90 8.60
C SER A 292 35.58 6.79 8.73
N GLY A 293 34.92 6.37 7.64
CA GLY A 293 33.92 5.28 7.71
C GLY A 293 32.56 5.69 8.32
N LYS A 294 32.11 6.93 8.05
CA LYS A 294 30.82 7.46 8.52
C LYS A 294 29.61 6.62 8.06
N THR A 295 29.67 6.08 6.85
CA THR A 295 28.58 5.27 6.30
C THR A 295 28.44 3.94 7.03
N GLU A 296 29.54 3.24 7.32
CA GLU A 296 29.52 2.04 8.17
C GLU A 296 28.94 2.37 9.54
N ALA A 297 29.34 3.50 10.14
CA ALA A 297 28.79 3.94 11.43
C ALA A 297 27.27 4.15 11.34
N ALA A 298 26.77 4.79 10.29
CA ALA A 298 25.34 5.01 10.08
C ALA A 298 24.56 3.70 9.87
N LEU A 299 25.14 2.71 9.17
CA LEU A 299 24.51 1.41 8.95
C LEU A 299 24.51 0.54 10.23
N LEU A 300 25.58 0.61 11.04
CA LEU A 300 25.62 -0.03 12.36
C LEU A 300 24.62 0.63 13.33
N TRP A 301 24.47 1.95 13.28
CA TRP A 301 23.42 2.65 14.03
C TRP A 301 22.02 2.23 13.58
N ALA A 302 21.77 2.14 12.28
CA ALA A 302 20.51 1.68 11.73
C ALA A 302 20.17 0.26 12.20
N TYR A 303 21.19 -0.61 12.29
CA TYR A 303 21.04 -1.94 12.89
C TYR A 303 20.67 -1.87 14.38
N ALA A 304 21.31 -0.99 15.15
CA ALA A 304 21.02 -0.85 16.58
C ALA A 304 19.56 -0.41 16.85
N GLN A 305 18.88 0.18 15.87
CA GLN A 305 17.46 0.56 15.98
C GLN A 305 16.49 -0.59 15.61
N ALA A 306 17.00 -1.75 15.19
CA ALA A 306 16.16 -2.88 14.80
C ALA A 306 15.41 -3.46 16.02
N ASN A 307 14.09 -3.36 15.99
CA ASN A 307 13.21 -4.08 16.91
C ASN A 307 12.92 -5.47 16.34
N SER A 308 13.00 -6.51 17.17
CA SER A 308 12.61 -7.89 16.82
C SER A 308 13.46 -8.56 15.73
N GLY A 309 14.71 -8.12 15.53
CA GLY A 309 15.72 -8.78 14.70
C GLY A 309 15.76 -8.40 13.23
N ASN A 310 14.72 -7.76 12.67
CA ASN A 310 14.71 -7.29 11.29
C ASN A 310 15.21 -5.85 11.18
N LEU A 311 16.05 -5.57 10.18
CA LEU A 311 16.45 -4.20 9.89
C LEU A 311 15.20 -3.37 9.51
N PRO A 312 15.00 -2.21 10.15
CA PRO A 312 13.94 -1.30 9.75
C PRO A 312 14.19 -0.78 8.34
N ARG A 313 13.14 -0.26 7.68
CA ARG A 313 13.31 0.39 6.38
C ARG A 313 14.30 1.54 6.51
N LEU A 314 15.30 1.58 5.63
CA LEU A 314 16.39 2.53 5.67
C LEU A 314 16.22 3.61 4.60
N TYR A 315 16.21 4.86 5.03
CA TYR A 315 16.12 6.04 4.19
C TYR A 315 17.43 6.82 4.24
N TYR A 316 18.25 6.66 3.21
CA TYR A 316 19.57 7.29 3.10
C TYR A 316 19.49 8.55 2.25
N THR A 317 19.64 9.70 2.88
CA THR A 317 19.42 11.01 2.26
C THR A 317 20.73 11.75 2.07
N LEU A 318 20.99 12.20 0.84
CA LEU A 318 22.18 12.97 0.46
C LEU A 318 21.80 14.20 -0.38
N PRO A 319 22.50 15.33 -0.25
CA PRO A 319 22.17 16.58 -0.94
C PRO A 319 22.43 16.54 -2.45
N TYR A 320 23.45 15.80 -2.91
CA TYR A 320 23.91 15.82 -4.29
C TYR A 320 23.59 14.53 -5.06
N GLN A 321 23.25 14.65 -6.35
CA GLN A 321 22.93 13.51 -7.21
C GLN A 321 24.10 12.54 -7.40
N ALA A 322 25.33 13.07 -7.52
CA ALA A 322 26.53 12.24 -7.63
C ALA A 322 26.73 11.40 -6.36
N SER A 323 26.59 12.01 -5.18
CA SER A 323 26.70 11.30 -3.90
C SER A 323 25.61 10.25 -3.73
N MET A 324 24.35 10.56 -4.11
CA MET A 324 23.26 9.57 -4.12
C MET A 324 23.55 8.39 -5.05
N ASN A 325 24.05 8.65 -6.27
CA ASN A 325 24.40 7.59 -7.21
C ASN A 325 25.49 6.67 -6.64
N ALA A 326 26.54 7.24 -6.06
CA ALA A 326 27.62 6.48 -5.45
C ALA A 326 27.15 5.70 -4.22
N MET A 327 26.27 6.29 -3.39
CA MET A 327 25.69 5.61 -2.25
C MET A 327 24.78 4.46 -2.66
N TYR A 328 23.98 4.64 -3.72
CA TYR A 328 23.18 3.56 -4.30
C TYR A 328 24.06 2.38 -4.72
N ASP A 329 25.17 2.63 -5.42
CA ASP A 329 26.08 1.56 -5.85
C ASP A 329 26.69 0.80 -4.66
N ARG A 330 27.04 1.54 -3.61
CA ARG A 330 27.59 0.96 -2.38
C ARG A 330 26.57 0.15 -1.59
N LEU A 331 25.36 0.69 -1.43
CA LEU A 331 24.29 -0.02 -0.74
C LEU A 331 23.79 -1.21 -1.56
N GLN A 332 23.81 -1.16 -2.89
CA GLN A 332 23.43 -2.29 -3.73
C GLN A 332 24.39 -3.48 -3.56
N LYS A 333 25.68 -3.23 -3.31
CA LYS A 333 26.64 -4.29 -2.93
C LYS A 333 26.33 -4.87 -1.55
N THR A 334 25.85 -4.03 -0.63
CA THR A 334 25.54 -4.43 0.75
C THR A 334 24.18 -5.14 0.85
N PHE A 335 23.19 -4.71 0.07
CA PHE A 335 21.81 -5.21 0.06
C PHE A 335 21.34 -5.48 -1.39
N PRO A 336 21.89 -6.48 -2.09
CA PRO A 336 21.55 -6.73 -3.49
C PRO A 336 20.05 -6.90 -3.71
N GLY A 337 19.51 -6.21 -4.72
CA GLY A 337 18.09 -6.26 -5.08
C GLY A 337 17.14 -5.56 -4.10
N CYS A 338 17.66 -4.92 -3.04
CA CYS A 338 16.85 -4.33 -1.98
C CYS A 338 16.92 -2.79 -1.93
N VAL A 339 17.64 -2.15 -2.86
CA VAL A 339 17.90 -0.70 -2.84
C VAL A 339 17.19 0.01 -3.98
N GLY A 340 16.44 1.07 -3.65
CA GLY A 340 15.83 1.98 -4.61
C GLY A 340 16.56 3.32 -4.70
N LEU A 341 16.59 3.93 -5.89
CA LEU A 341 17.19 5.25 -6.14
C LEU A 341 16.13 6.29 -6.53
N GLU A 342 16.00 7.35 -5.73
CA GLU A 342 14.98 8.40 -5.91
C GLU A 342 15.54 9.82 -5.95
N HIS A 343 15.76 10.32 -7.17
CA HIS A 343 15.97 11.74 -7.46
C HIS A 343 15.50 12.07 -8.88
N SER A 344 15.50 13.35 -9.25
CA SER A 344 14.93 13.82 -10.54
C SER A 344 15.55 13.14 -11.78
N ARG A 345 16.79 12.68 -11.70
CA ARG A 345 17.54 12.03 -12.79
C ARG A 345 17.78 10.53 -12.58
N SER A 346 17.07 9.86 -11.66
CA SER A 346 17.33 8.45 -11.35
C SER A 346 17.16 7.51 -12.55
N VAL A 347 16.18 7.74 -13.44
CA VAL A 347 16.05 6.94 -14.70
C VAL A 347 17.31 7.01 -15.53
N LEU A 348 17.88 8.20 -15.73
CA LEU A 348 19.08 8.35 -16.55
C LEU A 348 20.28 7.68 -15.89
N ALA A 349 20.39 7.78 -14.56
CA ALA A 349 21.45 7.15 -13.79
C ALA A 349 21.37 5.61 -13.83
N LEU A 350 20.17 5.03 -13.71
CA LEU A 350 19.93 3.59 -13.82
C LEU A 350 20.13 3.10 -15.26
N TYR A 351 19.66 3.87 -16.23
CA TYR A 351 19.85 3.56 -17.66
C TYR A 351 21.32 3.44 -18.04
N ARG A 352 22.16 4.37 -17.58
CA ARG A 352 23.61 4.32 -17.84
C ARG A 352 24.27 3.07 -17.25
N ARG A 353 23.91 2.69 -16.02
CA ARG A 353 24.40 1.45 -15.38
C ARG A 353 24.04 0.21 -16.19
N LEU A 354 22.78 0.13 -16.63
CA LEU A 354 22.31 -0.99 -17.45
C LEU A 354 23.04 -1.06 -18.81
N LEU A 355 23.40 0.07 -19.41
CA LEU A 355 24.23 0.07 -20.61
C LEU A 355 25.66 -0.39 -20.34
N GLU A 356 26.24 0.02 -19.21
CA GLU A 356 27.57 -0.45 -18.76
C GLU A 356 27.58 -1.96 -18.48
N ASP A 357 26.44 -2.50 -18.01
CA ASP A 357 26.19 -3.93 -17.84
C ASP A 357 25.83 -4.67 -19.16
N ASN A 358 26.02 -4.02 -20.31
CA ASN A 358 25.79 -4.56 -21.66
C ASN A 358 24.34 -4.93 -22.01
N TYR A 359 23.34 -4.33 -21.34
CA TYR A 359 21.94 -4.48 -21.78
C TYR A 359 21.68 -3.71 -23.08
N ASP A 360 20.74 -4.20 -23.90
CA ASP A 360 20.28 -3.46 -25.08
C ASP A 360 19.64 -2.11 -24.69
N ARG A 361 19.73 -1.10 -25.56
CA ARG A 361 19.20 0.25 -25.32
C ARG A 361 17.71 0.27 -24.99
N ARG A 362 16.88 -0.56 -25.66
CA ARG A 362 15.43 -0.59 -25.38
C ARG A 362 15.15 -1.28 -24.06
N GLU A 363 15.84 -2.38 -23.81
CA GLU A 363 15.71 -3.13 -22.56
C GLU A 363 16.16 -2.30 -21.35
N ALA A 364 17.33 -1.68 -21.43
CA ALA A 364 17.85 -0.80 -20.39
C ALA A 364 16.89 0.35 -20.08
N ALA A 365 16.29 0.97 -21.09
CA ALA A 365 15.33 2.05 -20.88
C ALA A 365 14.04 1.57 -20.18
N ARG A 366 13.56 0.37 -20.53
CA ARG A 366 12.41 -0.27 -19.89
C ARG A 366 12.71 -0.60 -18.43
N LEU A 367 13.83 -1.28 -18.16
CA LEU A 367 14.25 -1.66 -16.80
C LEU A 367 14.51 -0.43 -15.92
N ALA A 368 15.20 0.61 -16.42
CA ALA A 368 15.44 1.83 -15.65
C ALA A 368 14.14 2.55 -15.24
N ARG A 369 13.12 2.53 -16.10
CA ARG A 369 11.78 3.07 -15.78
C ARG A 369 11.06 2.19 -14.76
N TRP A 370 11.19 0.88 -14.88
CA TRP A 370 10.62 -0.10 -13.97
C TRP A 370 11.20 0.02 -12.56
N GLU A 371 12.53 0.03 -12.43
CA GLU A 371 13.26 0.24 -11.17
C GLU A 371 12.86 1.55 -10.48
N LYS A 372 12.76 2.65 -11.24
CA LYS A 372 12.24 3.92 -10.69
C LYS A 372 10.79 3.79 -10.24
N ASN A 373 9.96 3.05 -10.96
CA ASN A 373 8.56 2.84 -10.60
C ASN A 373 8.46 2.05 -9.29
N LEU A 374 9.23 0.97 -9.13
CA LEU A 374 9.31 0.21 -7.89
C LEU A 374 9.73 1.06 -6.70
N ALA A 375 10.73 1.93 -6.86
CA ALA A 375 11.11 2.87 -5.80
C ALA A 375 9.94 3.78 -5.38
N ARG A 376 9.22 4.35 -6.35
CA ARG A 376 8.02 5.18 -6.10
C ARG A 376 6.85 4.42 -5.48
N LEU A 377 6.78 3.11 -5.66
CA LEU A 377 5.77 2.22 -5.09
C LEU A 377 6.13 1.77 -3.67
N HIS A 378 7.21 2.30 -3.08
CA HIS A 378 7.68 1.87 -1.76
C HIS A 378 8.03 0.37 -1.73
N TYR A 379 8.52 -0.16 -2.86
CA TYR A 379 8.89 -1.56 -2.99
C TYR A 379 10.18 -1.87 -2.22
N TYR A 380 11.23 -1.08 -2.42
CA TYR A 380 12.55 -1.33 -1.83
C TYR A 380 12.67 -0.93 -0.36
N PRO A 381 13.06 -1.85 0.54
CA PRO A 381 13.19 -1.55 1.96
C PRO A 381 14.34 -0.57 2.27
N VAL A 382 15.35 -0.48 1.40
CA VAL A 382 16.41 0.54 1.45
C VAL A 382 16.17 1.53 0.32
N ARG A 383 16.15 2.83 0.62
CA ARG A 383 16.00 3.88 -0.39
C ARG A 383 17.08 4.94 -0.24
N VAL A 384 17.79 5.23 -1.33
CA VAL A 384 18.65 6.39 -1.47
C VAL A 384 17.86 7.49 -2.16
N LEU A 385 17.63 8.59 -1.46
CA LEU A 385 16.68 9.61 -1.89
C LEU A 385 17.18 11.04 -1.64
N SER A 386 16.76 11.96 -2.50
CA SER A 386 17.02 13.38 -2.26
C SER A 386 16.16 13.89 -1.08
N PRO A 387 16.62 14.89 -0.30
CA PRO A 387 15.81 15.51 0.76
C PRO A 387 14.43 15.98 0.25
N TYR A 388 14.36 16.45 -1.00
CA TYR A 388 13.12 16.87 -1.64
C TYR A 388 12.04 15.77 -1.77
N GLN A 389 12.43 14.49 -1.79
CA GLN A 389 11.45 13.40 -1.79
C GLN A 389 10.74 13.31 -0.43
N MET A 390 11.48 13.51 0.67
CA MET A 390 10.92 13.48 2.02
C MET A 390 10.01 14.68 2.28
N LEU A 391 10.39 15.87 1.78
CA LEU A 391 9.63 17.10 1.96
C LEU A 391 8.21 17.01 1.37
N LYS A 392 7.94 16.12 0.41
CA LYS A 392 6.59 15.86 -0.11
C LYS A 392 5.58 15.51 0.99
N GLY A 393 6.02 14.86 2.07
CA GLY A 393 5.22 14.51 3.23
C GLY A 393 4.62 15.75 3.91
N PRO A 394 5.46 16.61 4.54
CA PRO A 394 5.01 17.84 5.19
C PRO A 394 4.23 18.79 4.29
N TYR A 395 4.58 18.89 2.99
CA TYR A 395 3.88 19.74 2.02
C TYR A 395 2.60 19.13 1.45
N ARG A 396 2.21 17.91 1.87
CA ARG A 396 1.02 17.19 1.41
C ARG A 396 0.93 17.08 -0.11
N ILE A 397 2.08 16.85 -0.75
CA ILE A 397 2.13 16.61 -2.19
C ILE A 397 1.48 15.25 -2.47
N LYS A 398 0.72 15.13 -3.56
CA LYS A 398 0.00 13.91 -3.95
C LYS A 398 0.82 12.63 -3.68
N GLY A 399 0.25 11.70 -2.90
CA GLY A 399 0.90 10.47 -2.47
C GLY A 399 1.63 10.58 -1.12
N TYR A 400 1.47 11.70 -0.41
CA TYR A 400 2.11 11.92 0.88
C TYR A 400 1.64 10.93 1.96
N GLU A 401 0.39 10.44 1.90
CA GLU A 401 -0.13 9.47 2.87
C GLU A 401 0.60 8.14 2.75
N ALA A 402 0.82 7.66 1.53
CA ALA A 402 1.64 6.48 1.23
C ALA A 402 3.09 6.70 1.69
N LEU A 403 3.67 7.87 1.41
CA LEU A 403 5.03 8.20 1.83
C LEU A 403 5.19 8.20 3.35
N LEU A 404 4.30 8.88 4.09
CA LEU A 404 4.35 8.95 5.55
C LEU A 404 4.08 7.60 6.20
N THR A 405 3.18 6.81 5.60
CA THR A 405 2.93 5.42 6.02
C THR A 405 4.18 4.57 5.87
N ASP A 406 4.88 4.71 4.76
CA ASP A 406 6.11 3.96 4.53
C ASP A 406 7.25 4.41 5.46
N PHE A 407 7.27 5.67 5.83
CA PHE A 407 8.21 6.24 6.80
C PHE A 407 7.98 5.78 8.24
N PHE A 408 6.78 5.31 8.57
CA PHE A 408 6.48 4.85 9.92
C PHE A 408 7.40 3.70 10.33
N GLY A 409 8.08 3.83 11.46
CA GLY A 409 9.04 2.85 11.98
C GLY A 409 10.34 2.73 11.18
N GLY A 410 10.58 3.60 10.19
CA GLY A 410 11.82 3.61 9.42
C GLY A 410 12.95 4.36 10.12
N VAL A 411 14.17 4.10 9.66
CA VAL A 411 15.39 4.80 10.10
C VAL A 411 15.88 5.74 9.00
N PHE A 412 16.33 6.92 9.41
CA PHE A 412 16.69 8.00 8.51
C PHE A 412 18.14 8.38 8.73
N VAL A 413 18.95 8.26 7.68
CA VAL A 413 20.33 8.74 7.66
C VAL A 413 20.35 10.00 6.81
N PHE A 414 20.71 11.11 7.44
CA PHE A 414 20.98 12.36 6.75
C PHE A 414 22.50 12.52 6.68
N ASP A 415 23.06 12.33 5.49
CA ASP A 415 24.50 12.45 5.25
C ASP A 415 24.81 13.78 4.57
N GLU A 416 25.99 14.34 4.88
CA GLU A 416 26.43 15.66 4.43
C GLU A 416 25.46 16.81 4.81
N VAL A 417 24.99 16.80 6.08
CA VAL A 417 24.12 17.84 6.67
C VAL A 417 24.85 19.16 6.88
#